data_AF-A0A962CDP2-F1
#
_entry.id   AF-A0A962CDP2-F1
#
_cell.length_a   1.000
_cell.length_b   1.000
_cell.length_c   1.000
_cell.angle_alpha   90.00
_cell.angle_beta   90.00
_cell.angle_gamma   90.00
#
_symmetry.space_group_name_H-M   'P 1'
#
loop_
_entity.id
_entity.type
_entity.pdbx_description
1 polymer ?
#
loop_
_entity_poly.entity_id
_entity_poly.type
_entity_poly.pdbx_seq_one_letter_code
_entity_poly.pdbx_strand_id
1 'polypeptide(L)'
;EVPVGAYDLHFETSSSVPGQDADLTVLRGSQFLCQSAGPTSDEQCNFPNPQPGTYTAIVDAYTTLTNFTILGSYSLPPDEIFTDGFD
;
A
#
# COMPACT_ATOMS: atom_id res chain seq x y z
N GLU A 1 -3.94 -2.48 -8.46
CA GLU A 1 -3.74 -1.61 -9.65
C GLU A 1 -3.85 -0.17 -9.17
N VAL A 2 -2.99 0.73 -9.62
CA VAL A 2 -3.03 2.16 -9.31
C VAL A 2 -3.35 2.91 -10.60
N PRO A 3 -4.45 3.68 -10.66
CA PRO A 3 -4.86 4.41 -11.86
C PRO A 3 -3.96 5.62 -12.12
N VAL A 4 -4.06 6.17 -13.34
CA VAL A 4 -3.41 7.44 -13.69
C VAL A 4 -3.96 8.58 -12.82
N GLY A 5 -3.10 9.50 -12.41
CA GLY A 5 -3.46 10.64 -11.57
C GLY A 5 -3.60 10.33 -10.08
N ALA A 6 -3.51 9.06 -9.66
CA ALA A 6 -3.50 8.71 -8.25
C ALA A 6 -2.32 9.37 -7.50
N TYR A 7 -2.55 9.72 -6.24
CA TYR A 7 -1.56 10.27 -5.33
C TYR A 7 -1.70 9.67 -3.94
N ASP A 8 -0.70 9.88 -3.08
CA ASP A 8 -0.67 9.35 -1.71
C ASP A 8 -0.97 7.85 -1.63
N LEU A 9 -0.29 7.06 -2.48
CA LEU A 9 -0.38 5.60 -2.41
C LEU A 9 0.33 5.12 -1.15
N HIS A 10 -0.37 4.31 -0.37
CA HIS A 10 0.06 3.80 0.91
C HIS A 10 -0.20 2.30 0.98
N PHE A 11 0.80 1.56 1.46
CA PHE A 11 0.64 0.19 1.90
C PHE A 11 1.02 0.09 3.36
N GLU A 12 0.20 -0.62 4.14
CA GLU A 12 0.50 -0.95 5.52
C GLU A 12 0.13 -2.39 5.84
N THR A 13 0.84 -2.94 6.82
CA THR A 13 0.45 -4.14 7.53
C THR A 13 0.15 -3.83 8.99
N SER A 14 -0.73 -4.61 9.59
CA SER A 14 -1.00 -4.52 11.02
C SER A 14 -1.49 -5.86 11.58
N SER A 15 -1.24 -6.07 12.87
CA SER A 15 -1.76 -7.22 13.61
C SER A 15 -2.20 -6.79 15.01
N SER A 16 -3.33 -7.33 15.46
CA SER A 16 -3.76 -7.19 16.86
C SER A 16 -3.13 -8.24 17.79
N VAL A 17 -2.34 -9.17 17.24
CA VAL A 17 -1.75 -10.29 17.99
C VAL A 17 -0.30 -9.94 18.38
N PRO A 18 0.03 -9.92 19.69
CA PRO A 18 1.35 -9.51 20.14
C PRO A 18 2.42 -10.54 19.75
N GLY A 19 3.63 -10.05 19.47
CA GLY A 19 4.79 -10.89 19.15
C GLY A 19 4.79 -11.48 17.74
N GLN A 20 3.87 -11.04 16.87
CA GLN A 20 3.93 -11.33 15.44
C GLN A 20 4.84 -10.34 14.73
N ASP A 21 5.52 -10.88 13.73
CA ASP A 21 6.54 -10.21 12.94
C ASP A 21 6.36 -10.59 11.48
N ALA A 22 6.22 -9.56 10.65
CA ALA A 22 5.96 -9.65 9.23
C ALA A 22 6.64 -8.48 8.53
N ASP A 23 7.36 -8.77 7.46
CA ASP A 23 8.00 -7.75 6.64
C ASP A 23 7.13 -7.42 5.42
N LEU A 24 7.15 -6.15 5.00
CA LEU A 24 6.46 -5.67 3.80
C LEU A 24 7.47 -5.30 2.72
N THR A 25 7.34 -5.91 1.54
CA THR A 25 8.04 -5.50 0.33
C THR A 25 7.05 -5.08 -0.75
N VAL A 26 7.28 -3.93 -1.39
CA VAL A 26 6.44 -3.44 -2.48
C VAL A 26 7.23 -3.37 -3.79
N LEU A 27 6.66 -4.00 -4.82
CA LEU A 27 7.16 -4.01 -6.18
C LEU A 27 6.18 -3.31 -7.13
N ARG A 28 6.67 -2.86 -8.28
CA ARG A 28 5.83 -2.53 -9.45
C ARG A 28 6.37 -3.29 -10.66
N GLY A 29 5.61 -4.29 -11.13
CA GLY A 29 6.18 -5.32 -11.99
C GLY A 29 7.32 -6.05 -11.25
N SER A 30 8.49 -6.18 -11.89
CA SER A 30 9.70 -6.74 -11.26
C SER A 30 10.60 -5.69 -10.59
N GLN A 31 10.21 -4.41 -10.61
CA GLN A 31 11.00 -3.34 -10.01
C GLN A 31 10.73 -3.26 -8.50
N PHE A 32 11.78 -3.36 -7.70
CA PHE A 32 11.74 -3.06 -6.27
C PHE A 32 11.50 -1.57 -6.03
N LEU A 33 10.57 -1.24 -5.13
CA LEU A 33 10.26 0.14 -4.76
C LEU A 33 10.54 0.46 -3.30
N CYS A 34 10.17 -0.42 -2.38
CA CYS A 34 10.26 -0.18 -0.95
C CYS A 34 10.26 -1.50 -0.18
N GLN A 35 10.94 -1.51 0.98
CA GLN A 35 10.82 -2.53 2.01
C GLN A 35 10.72 -1.85 3.36
N SER A 36 9.84 -2.38 4.21
CA SER A 36 9.74 -2.08 5.62
C SER A 36 9.82 -3.43 6.34
N ALA A 37 10.80 -3.58 7.21
CA ALA A 37 11.16 -4.83 7.87
C ALA A 37 11.60 -4.55 9.31
N GLY A 38 10.67 -4.04 10.10
CA GLY A 38 10.81 -3.77 11.51
C GLY A 38 10.70 -5.03 12.36
N PRO A 39 10.72 -4.88 13.69
CA PRO A 39 10.61 -6.01 14.61
C PRO A 39 9.15 -6.41 14.93
N THR A 40 8.16 -5.82 14.25
CA THR A 40 6.73 -6.05 14.49
C THR A 40 5.99 -6.22 13.16
N SER A 41 4.68 -6.46 13.23
CA SER A 41 3.82 -6.49 12.03
C SER A 41 3.38 -5.11 11.52
N ASP A 42 3.91 -4.02 12.06
CA ASP A 42 3.48 -2.64 11.76
C ASP A 42 4.39 -2.01 10.70
N GLU A 43 4.26 -2.49 9.46
CA GLU A 43 5.12 -2.11 8.35
C GLU A 43 4.40 -1.17 7.38
N GLN A 44 5.16 -0.26 6.74
CA GLN A 44 4.58 0.72 5.82
C GLN A 44 5.48 1.10 4.65
N CYS A 45 4.87 1.29 3.49
CA CYS A 45 5.50 1.89 2.31
C CYS A 45 4.63 3.01 1.74
N ASN A 46 5.19 4.21 1.71
CA ASN A 46 4.49 5.45 1.33
C ASN A 46 5.02 6.00 0.00
N PHE A 47 4.13 6.33 -0.91
CA PHE A 47 4.45 6.88 -2.23
C PHE A 47 3.57 8.12 -2.51
N PRO A 48 4.07 9.34 -2.22
CA PRO A 48 3.29 10.56 -2.45
C PRO A 48 2.90 10.75 -3.92
N ASN A 49 3.78 10.36 -4.84
CA ASN A 49 3.59 10.50 -6.29
C ASN A 49 3.80 9.14 -6.98
N PRO A 50 2.85 8.20 -6.86
CA PRO A 50 2.96 6.89 -7.50
C PRO A 50 2.83 7.02 -9.03
N GLN A 51 3.39 6.08 -9.77
CA GLN A 51 3.09 5.98 -11.21
C GLN A 51 1.90 5.05 -11.40
N PRO A 52 1.09 5.22 -12.45
CA PRO A 52 0.06 4.24 -12.77
C PRO A 52 0.65 2.84 -13.03
N GLY A 53 -0.10 1.81 -12.68
CA GLY A 53 0.22 0.42 -12.98
C GLY A 53 -0.02 -0.55 -11.84
N THR A 54 0.45 -1.78 -12.01
CA THR A 54 0.26 -2.85 -11.03
C THR A 54 1.39 -2.87 -10.00
N TYR A 55 1.01 -2.60 -8.75
CA TYR A 55 1.86 -2.78 -7.57
C TYR A 55 1.59 -4.15 -6.95
N THR A 56 2.64 -4.79 -6.47
CA THR A 56 2.57 -6.07 -5.76
C THR A 56 3.15 -5.84 -4.37
N ALA A 57 2.30 -6.00 -3.36
CA ALA A 57 2.74 -6.04 -1.96
C ALA A 57 2.96 -7.50 -1.58
N ILE A 58 4.14 -7.78 -1.04
CA ILE A 58 4.59 -9.09 -0.57
C ILE A 58 4.75 -8.99 0.93
N VAL A 59 4.15 -9.94 1.64
CA VAL A 59 4.29 -10.07 3.09
C VAL A 59 5.12 -11.31 3.37
N ASP A 60 6.28 -11.10 3.98
CA ASP A 60 7.16 -12.18 4.42
C ASP A 60 6.93 -12.42 5.91
N ALA A 61 6.35 -13.58 6.23
CA ALA A 61 5.98 -13.93 7.60
C ALA A 61 7.17 -14.54 8.34
N TYR A 62 7.83 -13.76 9.21
CA TYR A 62 8.90 -14.28 10.08
C TYR A 62 8.35 -15.19 11.19
N THR A 63 7.09 -14.94 11.58
CA THR A 63 6.32 -15.75 12.54
C THR A 63 4.95 -16.11 11.95
N THR A 64 4.24 -17.04 12.58
CA THR A 64 2.87 -17.37 12.15
C THR A 64 1.93 -16.18 12.34
N LEU A 65 1.34 -15.70 11.25
CA LEU A 65 0.39 -14.59 11.24
C LEU A 65 -1.04 -15.08 11.47
N THR A 66 -1.77 -14.41 12.35
CA THR A 66 -3.19 -14.68 12.63
C THR A 66 -3.92 -13.36 12.83
N ASN A 67 -5.16 -13.26 12.33
CA ASN A 67 -5.93 -12.00 12.33
C ASN A 67 -5.12 -10.80 11.79
N PHE A 68 -4.31 -11.05 10.76
CA PHE A 68 -3.40 -10.09 10.15
C PHE A 68 -4.09 -9.29 9.05
N THR A 69 -3.76 -8.00 8.93
CA THR A 69 -4.29 -7.11 7.91
C THR A 69 -3.17 -6.61 7.01
N ILE A 70 -3.46 -6.57 5.71
CA ILE A 70 -2.72 -5.79 4.74
C ILE A 70 -3.69 -4.83 4.06
N LEU A 71 -3.33 -3.55 4.03
CA LEU A 71 -4.12 -2.50 3.41
C LEU A 71 -3.30 -1.80 2.33
N GLY A 72 -3.93 -1.57 1.18
CA GLY A 72 -3.43 -0.68 0.14
C GLY A 72 -4.46 0.41 -0.12
N SER A 73 -4.05 1.67 -0.10
CA SER A 73 -4.94 2.82 -0.32
C SER A 73 -4.25 3.89 -1.17
N TYR A 74 -5.05 4.69 -1.88
CA TYR A 74 -4.58 5.85 -2.63
C TYR A 74 -5.72 6.86 -2.75
N SER A 75 -5.38 8.09 -3.12
CA SER A 75 -6.34 9.14 -3.44
C SER A 75 -6.37 9.42 -4.94
N LEU A 76 -7.52 9.88 -5.42
CA LEU A 76 -7.70 10.35 -6.79
C LEU A 76 -8.03 11.84 -6.77
N PRO A 77 -7.62 12.60 -7.80
CA PRO A 77 -8.17 13.92 -8.02
C PRO A 77 -9.70 13.81 -8.18
N PRO A 78 -10.47 14.85 -7.82
CA PRO A 78 -11.89 14.90 -8.10
C PRO A 78 -12.17 14.64 -9.60
N ASP A 79 -13.24 13.91 -9.91
CA ASP A 79 -13.68 13.79 -11.30
C ASP A 79 -14.13 15.16 -11.82
N GLU A 80 -13.45 15.66 -12.85
CA GLU A 80 -13.75 16.94 -13.53
C GLU A 80 -15.09 16.93 -14.31
N ILE A 81 -15.93 15.91 -14.14
CA ILE A 81 -17.21 15.79 -14.86
C ILE A 81 -18.32 16.62 -14.20
N PHE A 82 -18.11 17.13 -12.99
CA PHE A 82 -19.11 17.95 -12.27
C PHE A 82 -18.61 19.34 -11.87
N THR A 83 -17.44 19.77 -12.32
CA THR A 83 -16.86 21.06 -11.92
C THR A 83 -17.62 22.26 -12.47
N ASP A 84 -18.35 22.11 -13.58
CA ASP A 84 -19.07 23.22 -14.24
C ASP A 84 -20.61 23.17 -14.13
N GLY A 85 -21.19 22.17 -13.46
CA GLY A 85 -22.64 22.06 -13.31
C GLY A 85 -23.39 21.70 -14.60
N PHE A 86 -24.60 21.17 -14.47
CA PHE A 86 -25.53 21.06 -15.59
C PHE A 86 -26.16 22.43 -15.83
N ASP A 87 -25.65 23.17 -16.81
CA ASP A 87 -26.34 24.34 -17.38
C ASP A 87 -27.49 23.89 -18.31
#